data_AF-A0A9E5YUH5-F1
#
_entry.id   AF-A0A9E5YUH5-F1
#
_cell.length_a   1.000
_cell.length_b   1.000
_cell.length_c   1.000
_cell.angle_alpha   90.00
_cell.angle_beta   90.00
_cell.angle_gamma   90.00
#
_symmetry.space_group_name_H-M   'P 1'
#
loop_
_entity.id
_entity.type
_entity.pdbx_description
1 polymer ?
#
loop_
_entity_poly.entity_id
_entity_poly.type
_entity_poly.pdbx_seq_one_letter_code
_entity_poly.pdbx_strand_id
1 'polypeptide(L)'
;MTADVTAENISYDDAKKLASSADPAVRKALAERTDLSPEILYFLAGDDSEDVRQSVAANHAAPRHTFPLLVEDESEVVRGNLAEKIARLTPEMTSDDQDKLWHITID
;
A
#
# COMPACT_ATOMS: atom_id res chain seq x y z
N MET A 1 21.71 -20.83 18.05
CA MET A 1 20.40 -21.11 17.42
C MET A 1 19.44 -20.06 17.94
N THR A 2 19.48 -18.87 17.33
CA THR A 2 18.60 -17.76 17.71
C THR A 2 17.29 -17.96 16.97
N ALA A 3 16.27 -18.44 17.67
CA ALA A 3 14.91 -18.36 17.16
C ALA A 3 14.59 -16.87 17.04
N ASP A 4 14.63 -16.37 15.80
CA ASP A 4 14.16 -15.05 15.45
C ASP A 4 12.65 -15.06 15.72
N VAL A 5 12.23 -14.35 16.76
CA VAL A 5 10.83 -14.20 17.15
C VAL A 5 10.23 -13.15 16.22
N THR A 6 10.08 -13.49 14.95
CA THR A 6 9.28 -12.69 14.04
C THR A 6 7.81 -12.92 14.38
N ALA A 7 7.07 -11.82 14.49
CA ALA A 7 5.64 -11.81 14.77
C ALA A 7 4.93 -12.95 14.02
N GLU A 8 4.11 -13.73 14.71
CA GLU A 8 3.44 -14.88 14.11
C GLU A 8 2.85 -14.51 12.74
N ASN A 9 3.32 -15.22 11.71
CA ASN A 9 2.86 -15.02 10.34
C ASN A 9 1.37 -15.38 10.32
N ILE A 10 0.53 -14.40 10.00
CA ILE A 10 -0.92 -14.61 9.96
C ILE A 10 -1.29 -15.52 8.79
N SER A 11 -2.23 -16.43 9.00
CA SER A 11 -2.73 -17.26 7.90
C SER A 11 -3.44 -16.40 6.85
N TYR A 12 -3.41 -16.83 5.58
CA TYR A 12 -4.12 -16.11 4.51
C TYR A 12 -5.61 -15.93 4.84
N ASP A 13 -6.27 -16.97 5.34
CA ASP A 13 -7.70 -16.93 5.67
C ASP A 13 -8.02 -15.96 6.81
N ASP A 14 -7.13 -15.86 7.80
CA ASP A 14 -7.32 -14.91 8.89
C ASP A 14 -7.02 -13.49 8.45
N ALA A 15 -5.98 -13.27 7.64
CA ALA A 15 -5.72 -11.97 7.03
C ALA A 15 -6.91 -11.51 6.18
N LYS A 16 -7.51 -12.40 5.39
CA LYS A 16 -8.71 -12.11 4.59
C LYS A 16 -9.92 -11.73 5.45
N LYS A 17 -10.16 -12.43 6.56
CA LYS A 17 -11.24 -12.09 7.50
C LYS A 17 -11.00 -10.72 8.13
N LEU A 18 -9.77 -10.45 8.59
CA LEU A 18 -9.41 -9.18 9.21
C LEU A 18 -9.49 -8.01 8.22
N ALA A 19 -9.12 -8.23 6.95
CA ALA A 19 -9.26 -7.25 5.89
C ALA A 19 -10.73 -6.86 5.64
N SER A 20 -11.68 -7.73 5.99
CA SER A 20 -13.12 -7.46 5.90
C SER A 20 -13.74 -7.01 7.24
N SER A 21 -12.92 -6.71 8.25
CA SER A 21 -13.40 -6.24 9.55
C SER A 21 -14.19 -4.95 9.38
N ALA A 22 -15.29 -4.79 10.13
CA ALA A 22 -16.03 -3.53 10.18
C ALA A 22 -15.20 -2.39 10.83
N ASP A 23 -14.23 -2.74 11.67
CA ASP A 23 -13.37 -1.79 12.35
C ASP A 23 -12.20 -1.36 11.46
N PRO A 24 -12.12 -0.08 11.03
CA PRO A 24 -11.00 0.41 10.23
C PRO A 24 -9.66 0.34 10.96
N ALA A 25 -9.62 0.36 12.30
CA ALA A 25 -8.37 0.22 13.03
C ALA A 25 -7.75 -1.17 12.85
N VAL A 26 -8.58 -2.21 12.75
CA VAL A 26 -8.13 -3.59 12.45
C VAL A 26 -7.57 -3.66 11.03
N ARG A 27 -8.28 -3.07 10.05
CA ARG A 27 -7.83 -3.04 8.65
C ARG A 27 -6.56 -2.23 8.47
N LYS A 28 -6.42 -1.13 9.20
CA LYS A 28 -5.20 -0.30 9.23
C LYS A 28 -4.01 -1.07 9.78
N ALA A 29 -4.18 -1.73 10.92
CA ALA A 29 -3.13 -2.58 11.50
C ALA A 29 -2.70 -3.69 10.53
N LEU A 30 -3.64 -4.22 9.75
CA LEU A 30 -3.34 -5.17 8.68
C LEU A 30 -2.55 -4.50 7.54
N ALA A 31 -2.97 -3.32 7.08
CA ALA A 31 -2.29 -2.54 6.02
C ALA A 31 -0.85 -2.13 6.36
N GLU A 32 -0.50 -2.05 7.65
CA GLU A 32 0.87 -1.74 8.12
C GLU A 32 1.81 -2.96 8.08
N ARG A 33 1.27 -4.17 7.95
CA ARG A 33 2.07 -5.40 7.94
C ARG A 33 2.81 -5.61 6.63
N THR A 34 4.03 -6.11 6.72
CA THR A 34 4.94 -6.28 5.58
C THR A 34 5.09 -7.73 5.12
N ASP A 35 4.39 -8.65 5.80
CA ASP A 35 4.42 -10.09 5.56
C ASP A 35 3.13 -10.64 4.95
N LEU A 36 2.19 -9.77 4.58
CA LEU A 36 0.93 -10.16 3.97
C LEU A 36 1.08 -10.55 2.50
N SER A 37 0.18 -11.42 2.05
CA SER A 37 0.03 -11.69 0.63
C SER A 37 -0.27 -10.39 -0.14
N PRO A 38 0.36 -10.17 -1.31
CA PRO A 38 0.20 -8.94 -2.10
C PRO A 38 -1.26 -8.58 -2.42
N GLU A 39 -2.13 -9.59 -2.61
CA GLU A 39 -3.54 -9.41 -2.91
C GLU A 39 -4.33 -8.80 -1.75
N ILE A 40 -3.91 -9.05 -0.51
CA ILE A 40 -4.54 -8.43 0.67
C ILE A 40 -4.21 -6.93 0.73
N LEU A 41 -2.94 -6.56 0.48
CA LEU A 41 -2.56 -5.16 0.41
C LEU A 41 -3.19 -4.44 -0.79
N TYR A 42 -3.39 -5.14 -1.90
CA TYR A 42 -4.15 -4.61 -3.04
C TYR A 42 -5.61 -4.35 -2.68
N PHE A 43 -6.27 -5.28 -1.98
CA PHE A 43 -7.64 -5.09 -1.51
C PHE A 43 -7.76 -3.86 -0.59
N LEU A 44 -6.84 -3.72 0.37
CA LEU A 44 -6.81 -2.58 1.30
C LEU A 44 -6.43 -1.24 0.65
N ALA A 45 -5.83 -1.25 -0.55
CA ALA A 45 -5.53 0.00 -1.27
C ALA A 45 -6.80 0.73 -1.73
N GLY A 46 -7.92 0.03 -1.88
CA GLY A 46 -9.22 0.59 -2.21
C GLY A 46 -10.16 0.69 -1.00
N ASP A 47 -9.64 0.66 0.23
CA ASP A 47 -10.45 0.72 1.46
C ASP A 47 -11.20 2.04 1.59
N ASP A 48 -12.44 2.01 2.13
CA ASP A 48 -13.23 3.23 2.36
C ASP A 48 -12.56 4.20 3.35
N SER A 49 -11.68 3.71 4.23
CA SER A 49 -10.98 4.52 5.22
C SER A 49 -9.66 5.09 4.67
N GLU A 50 -9.54 6.42 4.67
CA GLU A 50 -8.31 7.13 4.31
C GLU A 50 -7.09 6.63 5.09
N ASP A 51 -7.23 6.42 6.41
CA ASP A 51 -6.15 5.91 7.27
C ASP A 51 -5.60 4.56 6.79
N VAL A 52 -6.47 3.67 6.29
CA VAL A 52 -6.08 2.36 5.78
C VAL A 52 -5.33 2.53 4.46
N ARG A 53 -5.87 3.30 3.52
CA ARG A 53 -5.23 3.59 2.23
C ARG A 53 -3.88 4.27 2.41
N GLN A 54 -3.78 5.20 3.37
CA GLN A 54 -2.55 5.87 3.76
C GLN A 54 -1.49 4.87 4.25
N SER A 55 -1.88 3.91 5.11
CA SER A 55 -0.98 2.85 5.56
C SER A 55 -0.50 1.96 4.40
N VAL A 56 -1.37 1.62 3.44
CA VAL A 56 -0.95 0.88 2.24
C VAL A 56 0.03 1.68 1.38
N ALA A 57 -0.20 2.98 1.18
CA ALA A 57 0.71 3.85 0.42
C ALA A 57 2.10 3.96 1.05
N ALA A 58 2.16 4.03 2.40
CA ALA A 58 3.41 4.07 3.14
C ALA A 58 4.11 2.70 3.26
N ASN A 59 3.37 1.60 3.13
CA ASN A 59 3.90 0.25 3.33
C ASN A 59 4.82 -0.18 2.18
N HIS A 60 6.11 -0.41 2.47
CA HIS A 60 7.11 -0.82 1.48
C HIS A 60 6.86 -2.20 0.86
N ALA A 61 6.12 -3.09 1.52
CA ALA A 61 5.73 -4.40 0.99
C ALA A 61 4.51 -4.31 0.04
N ALA A 62 3.76 -3.21 0.06
CA ALA A 62 2.62 -3.07 -0.85
C ALA A 62 3.10 -3.09 -2.32
N PRO A 63 2.55 -3.98 -3.16
CA PRO A 63 3.05 -4.20 -4.52
C PRO A 63 2.79 -2.98 -5.41
N ARG A 64 3.59 -2.79 -6.46
CA ARG A 64 3.39 -1.70 -7.45
C ARG A 64 2.00 -1.71 -8.09
N HIS A 65 1.33 -2.87 -8.12
CA HIS A 65 -0.03 -3.02 -8.61
C HIS A 65 -1.07 -2.22 -7.79
N THR A 66 -0.75 -1.76 -6.57
CA THR A 66 -1.64 -0.85 -5.81
C THR A 66 -1.56 0.59 -6.30
N PHE A 67 -0.52 0.98 -7.05
CA PHE A 67 -0.26 2.37 -7.39
C PHE A 67 -1.37 3.02 -8.23
N PRO A 68 -1.98 2.34 -9.23
CA PRO A 68 -3.10 2.92 -9.97
C PRO A 68 -4.31 3.30 -9.11
N LEU A 69 -4.53 2.60 -7.98
CA LEU A 69 -5.60 2.97 -7.03
C LEU A 69 -5.20 4.18 -6.20
N LEU A 70 -3.95 4.24 -5.76
CA LEU A 70 -3.45 5.23 -4.82
C LEU A 70 -3.02 6.55 -5.47
N VAL A 71 -2.72 6.56 -6.78
CA VAL A 71 -2.36 7.78 -7.52
C VAL A 71 -3.59 8.66 -7.78
N GLU A 72 -4.75 8.05 -7.99
CA GLU A 72 -6.05 8.70 -8.16
C GLU A 72 -6.81 8.87 -6.83
N ASP A 73 -6.16 8.58 -5.69
CA ASP A 73 -6.81 8.70 -4.37
C ASP A 73 -7.28 10.13 -4.13
N GLU A 74 -8.43 10.31 -3.48
CA GLU A 74 -8.97 11.62 -3.13
C GLU A 74 -8.09 12.36 -2.11
N SER A 75 -7.40 11.65 -1.22
CA SER A 75 -6.57 12.24 -0.17
C SER A 75 -5.19 12.61 -0.68
N GLU A 76 -4.81 13.88 -0.48
CA GLU A 76 -3.46 14.36 -0.79
C GLU A 76 -2.38 13.65 0.04
N VAL A 77 -2.72 13.22 1.27
CA VAL A 77 -1.79 12.51 2.16
C VAL A 77 -1.47 11.13 1.59
N VAL A 78 -2.48 10.42 1.09
CA VAL A 78 -2.29 9.12 0.44
C VAL A 78 -1.42 9.26 -0.82
N ARG A 79 -1.75 10.23 -1.69
CA ARG A 79 -0.96 10.52 -2.89
C ARG A 79 0.49 10.92 -2.56
N GLY A 80 0.68 11.72 -1.51
CA GLY A 80 2.01 12.14 -1.04
C GLY A 80 2.87 10.98 -0.53
N ASN A 81 2.29 10.07 0.26
CA ASN A 81 3.00 8.88 0.73
C ASN A 81 3.41 7.95 -0.42
N LEU A 82 2.54 7.80 -1.42
CA LEU A 82 2.86 7.03 -2.62
C LEU A 82 4.02 7.69 -3.39
N ALA A 83 3.98 9.01 -3.60
CA ALA A 83 5.03 9.74 -4.29
C ALA A 83 6.39 9.59 -3.59
N GLU A 84 6.42 9.69 -2.26
CA GLU A 84 7.63 9.48 -1.47
C GLU A 84 8.16 8.04 -1.63
N LYS A 85 7.26 7.04 -1.64
CA LYS A 85 7.63 5.64 -1.90
C LYS A 85 8.21 5.45 -3.30
N ILE A 86 7.58 6.02 -4.33
CA ILE A 86 8.08 5.95 -5.71
C ILE A 86 9.47 6.60 -5.79
N ALA A 87 9.66 7.79 -5.23
CA ALA A 87 10.95 8.48 -5.22
C ALA A 87 12.08 7.62 -4.62
N ARG A 88 11.81 6.85 -3.56
CA ARG A 88 12.78 5.90 -2.99
C ARG A 88 13.07 4.70 -3.88
N LEU A 89 12.09 4.23 -4.65
CA LEU A 89 12.22 3.07 -5.53
C LEU A 89 12.89 3.40 -6.87
N THR A 90 12.87 4.68 -7.25
CA THR A 90 13.42 5.15 -8.52
C THR A 90 14.34 6.35 -8.28
N PRO A 91 15.49 6.17 -7.61
CA PRO A 91 16.49 7.24 -7.45
C PRO A 91 17.06 7.73 -8.80
N GLU A 92 16.82 7.01 -9.90
CA GLU A 92 17.23 7.41 -11.26
C GLU A 92 16.10 8.04 -12.11
N MET A 93 14.82 7.96 -11.70
CA MET A 93 13.73 8.62 -12.46
C MET A 93 13.57 10.05 -11.95
N THR A 94 14.00 11.00 -12.76
CA THR A 94 13.75 12.41 -12.53
C THR A 94 12.25 12.73 -12.69
N SER A 95 11.80 13.80 -12.06
CA SER A 95 10.42 14.32 -12.14
C SER A 95 9.89 14.42 -13.57
N ASP A 96 10.76 14.68 -14.54
CA ASP A 96 10.42 14.79 -15.97
C ASP A 96 9.90 13.49 -16.60
N ASP A 97 10.31 12.33 -16.08
CA ASP A 97 9.84 11.05 -16.61
C ASP A 97 8.49 10.64 -16.00
N GLN A 98 8.15 11.16 -14.82
CA GLN A 98 6.83 10.98 -14.20
C GLN A 98 5.76 11.79 -14.93
N ASP A 99 6.06 13.04 -15.30
CA ASP A 99 5.14 13.88 -16.08
C ASP A 99 4.85 13.29 -17.48
N LYS A 100 5.87 12.71 -18.13
CA LYS A 100 5.70 12.02 -19.42
C LYS A 100 4.82 10.77 -19.32
N LEU A 101 4.98 9.99 -18.25
CA LEU A 101 4.15 8.82 -17.99
C LEU A 101 2.69 9.21 -17.71
N TRP A 102 2.48 10.29 -16.95
CA TRP A 102 1.13 10.81 -16.69
C TRP A 102 0.43 11.24 -17.98
N HIS A 103 1.15 11.91 -18.89
CA HIS A 103 0.63 12.33 -20.18
C HIS A 103 0.37 11.19 -21.18
N ILE A 104 1.10 10.07 -21.12
CA ILE A 104 0.92 8.94 -22.05
C ILE A 104 -0.23 8.02 -21.61
N THR A 105 -0.60 8.02 -20.33
CA THR A 105 -1.57 7.06 -19.77
C THR A 105 -3.00 7.61 -19.70
N ILE A 106 -3.19 8.92 -19.93
CA ILE A 106 -4.49 9.61 -19.85
C ILE A 106 -5.02 10.07 -21.23
N ASP A 107 -4.29 9.79 -22.32
CA ASP A 107 -4.79 9.93 -23.71
C ASP A 107 -5.39 8.62 -24.26
#